data_AF-A0AAW4BJN9-F1
#
_entry.id   AF-A0AAW4BJN9-F1
#
_cell.length_a   1.000
_cell.length_b   1.000
_cell.length_c   1.000
_cell.angle_alpha   90.00
_cell.angle_beta   90.00
_cell.angle_gamma   90.00
#
_symmetry.space_group_name_H-M   'P 1'
#
loop_
_entity.id
_entity.type
_entity.pdbx_description
1 polymer ?
#
loop_
_entity_poly.entity_id
_entity_poly.type
_entity_poly.pdbx_seq_one_letter_code
_entity_poly.pdbx_strand_id
1 'polypeptide(L)'
;ALLAALRHYQPHLVHAHGYKASLLSRLAVKRSGLPIRQFTTYHAGETPVGRVKLYDWCDRYTAFLSHHSLSVSNDIARKVPFHTTQLNNF
;
A
#
# COMPACT_ATOMS: atom_id res chain seq x y z
N ALA A 1 16.39 2.91 7.51
CA ALA A 1 16.13 1.48 7.20
C ALA A 1 15.62 1.29 5.77
N LEU A 2 14.31 1.42 5.47
CA LEU A 2 13.77 1.08 4.15
C LEU A 2 14.39 1.85 2.97
N LEU A 3 14.47 3.19 3.03
CA LEU A 3 15.09 3.94 1.93
C LEU A 3 16.54 3.51 1.65
N ALA A 4 17.33 3.28 2.70
CA ALA A 4 18.71 2.83 2.54
C ALA A 4 18.76 1.47 1.84
N ALA A 5 17.87 0.54 2.22
CA ALA A 5 17.72 -0.74 1.55
C ALA A 5 17.30 -0.58 0.08
N LEU A 6 16.34 0.32 -0.25
CA LEU A 6 15.94 0.58 -1.63
C LEU A 6 17.11 1.09 -2.49
N ARG A 7 17.94 1.98 -1.93
CA ARG A 7 19.12 2.52 -2.65
C ARG A 7 20.23 1.49 -2.84
N HIS A 8 20.37 0.56 -1.89
CA HIS A 8 21.39 -0.47 -1.94
C HIS A 8 21.02 -1.63 -2.87
N TYR A 9 19.81 -2.18 -2.72
CA TYR A 9 19.36 -3.35 -3.48
C TYR A 9 18.68 -3.01 -4.80
N GLN A 10 18.18 -1.77 -4.97
CA GLN A 10 17.50 -1.29 -6.18
C GLN A 10 16.47 -2.28 -6.76
N PRO A 11 15.50 -2.77 -5.95
CA PRO A 11 14.53 -3.74 -6.44
C PRO A 11 13.63 -3.12 -7.52
N HIS A 12 13.18 -3.92 -8.47
CA HIS A 12 12.21 -3.46 -9.48
C HIS A 12 10.82 -3.17 -8.88
N LEU A 13 10.49 -3.82 -7.77
CA LEU A 13 9.16 -3.76 -7.15
C LEU A 13 9.26 -3.83 -5.62
N VAL A 14 8.40 -3.06 -4.95
CA VAL A 14 8.18 -3.11 -3.50
C VAL A 14 6.70 -3.37 -3.28
N HIS A 15 6.38 -4.47 -2.61
CA HIS A 15 5.03 -4.82 -2.25
C HIS A 15 4.83 -4.67 -0.73
N ALA A 16 3.83 -3.91 -0.33
CA ALA A 16 3.51 -3.68 1.07
C ALA A 16 2.13 -4.25 1.46
N HIS A 17 2.08 -4.77 2.68
CA HIS A 17 0.86 -5.26 3.33
C HIS A 17 0.70 -4.55 4.68
N GLY A 18 -0.47 -3.96 4.89
CA GLY A 18 -0.81 -3.25 6.13
C GLY A 18 -0.53 -1.74 6.09
N TYR A 19 -1.33 -1.01 6.88
CA TYR A 19 -1.51 0.44 6.75
C TYR A 19 -0.19 1.24 6.80
N LYS A 20 0.63 0.96 7.82
CA LYS A 20 1.91 1.66 8.01
C LYS A 20 2.92 1.29 6.94
N ALA A 21 2.98 0.03 6.53
CA ALA A 21 3.92 -0.44 5.51
C ALA A 21 3.61 0.18 4.14
N SER A 22 2.33 0.28 3.78
CA SER A 22 1.89 0.95 2.55
C SER A 22 2.31 2.42 2.52
N LEU A 23 2.02 3.17 3.59
CA LEU A 23 2.42 4.58 3.68
C LEU A 23 3.94 4.77 3.62
N LEU A 24 4.70 3.98 4.38
CA LEU A 24 6.16 4.07 4.42
C LEU A 24 6.80 3.66 3.09
N SER A 25 6.29 2.63 2.43
CA SER A 25 6.84 2.18 1.14
C SER A 25 6.59 3.17 0.01
N ARG A 26 5.39 3.76 -0.08
CA ARG A 26 5.09 4.85 -1.05
C ARG A 26 6.07 6.02 -0.91
N LEU A 27 6.25 6.50 0.32
CA LEU A 27 7.16 7.60 0.61
C LEU A 27 8.62 7.22 0.34
N ALA A 28 9.04 6.02 0.72
CA ALA A 28 10.40 5.56 0.50
C ALA A 28 10.72 5.39 -0.98
N VAL A 29 9.81 4.80 -1.77
CA VAL A 29 9.97 4.66 -3.23
C VAL A 29 10.02 6.03 -3.89
N LYS A 30 9.08 6.94 -3.60
CA LYS A 30 9.09 8.30 -4.16
C LYS A 30 10.38 9.06 -3.81
N ARG A 31 10.87 8.93 -2.56
CA ARG A 31 12.11 9.59 -2.10
C ARG A 31 13.39 8.91 -2.60
N SER A 32 13.31 7.67 -3.08
CA SER A 32 14.47 6.97 -3.64
C SER A 32 14.94 7.56 -4.95
N GLY A 33 14.03 8.14 -5.76
CA GLY A 33 14.33 8.61 -7.11
C GLY A 33 14.67 7.47 -8.09
N LEU A 34 14.45 6.22 -7.69
CA LEU A 34 14.71 5.03 -8.48
C LEU A 34 13.43 4.58 -9.20
N PRO A 35 13.55 3.88 -10.35
CA PRO A 35 12.40 3.39 -11.14
C PRO A 35 11.76 2.14 -10.50
N ILE A 36 11.38 2.24 -9.22
CA ILE A 36 10.82 1.14 -8.43
C ILE A 36 9.29 1.23 -8.48
N ARG A 37 8.63 0.12 -8.82
CA ARG A 37 7.17 0.05 -8.75
C ARG A 37 6.72 -0.26 -7.32
N GLN A 38 5.76 0.50 -6.81
CA GLN A 38 5.18 0.28 -5.48
C GLN A 38 3.78 -0.32 -5.59
N PHE A 39 3.58 -1.42 -4.87
CA PHE A 39 2.35 -2.19 -4.82
C PHE A 39 1.84 -2.24 -3.37
N THR A 40 0.54 -2.13 -3.18
CA THR A 40 -0.12 -2.35 -1.89
C THR A 40 -1.21 -3.40 -2.04
N THR A 41 -1.30 -4.36 -1.12
CA THR A 41 -2.51 -5.19 -0.99
C THR A 41 -3.28 -4.84 0.28
N TYR A 42 -4.54 -4.52 0.11
CA TYR A 42 -5.50 -4.27 1.18
C TYR A 42 -6.13 -5.60 1.64
N HIS A 43 -5.92 -5.91 2.92
CA HIS A 43 -6.44 -7.10 3.59
C HIS A 43 -7.52 -6.80 4.63
N ALA A 44 -7.56 -5.57 5.14
CA ALA A 44 -8.42 -5.21 6.25
C ALA A 44 -9.87 -4.97 5.80
N GLY A 45 -10.72 -5.99 6.01
CA GLY A 45 -12.16 -5.91 5.87
C GLY A 45 -12.86 -5.35 7.11
N GLU A 46 -12.23 -5.35 8.28
CA GLU A 46 -12.78 -4.80 9.51
C GLU A 46 -12.80 -3.26 9.49
N THR A 47 -13.59 -2.65 10.39
CA THR A 47 -13.59 -1.20 10.60
C THR A 47 -12.67 -0.88 11.77
N PRO A 48 -11.49 -0.27 11.53
CA PRO A 48 -10.51 -0.05 12.59
C PRO A 48 -11.00 0.96 13.63
N VAL A 49 -10.57 0.76 14.87
CA VAL A 49 -10.87 1.62 16.02
C VAL A 49 -9.62 2.33 16.55
N GLY A 50 -9.82 3.41 17.28
CA GLY A 50 -8.74 4.18 17.90
C GLY A 50 -7.72 4.72 16.89
N ARG A 51 -6.43 4.68 17.25
CA ARG A 51 -5.32 5.23 16.43
C ARG A 51 -5.14 4.52 15.09
N VAL A 52 -5.53 3.25 14.99
CA VAL A 52 -5.43 2.47 13.76
C VAL A 52 -6.33 3.04 12.66
N LYS A 53 -7.47 3.61 13.04
CA LYS A 53 -8.41 4.26 12.12
C LYS A 53 -7.75 5.38 11.30
N LEU A 54 -6.87 6.16 11.91
CA LEU A 54 -6.15 7.22 11.21
C LEU A 54 -5.20 6.65 10.15
N TYR A 55 -4.40 5.63 10.51
CA TYR A 55 -3.47 5.01 9.56
C TYR A 55 -4.19 4.31 8.42
N ASP A 56 -5.29 3.60 8.70
CA ASP A 56 -6.14 2.96 7.70
C ASP A 56 -6.77 3.99 6.76
N TRP A 57 -7.33 5.08 7.30
CA TRP A 57 -7.87 6.17 6.49
C TRP A 57 -6.78 6.77 5.59
N CYS A 58 -5.62 7.13 6.16
CA CYS A 58 -4.52 7.65 5.35
C CYS A 58 -4.06 6.64 4.29
N ASP A 59 -3.96 5.35 4.60
CA ASP A 59 -3.54 4.33 3.65
C ASP A 59 -4.52 4.20 2.47
N ARG A 60 -5.83 4.16 2.74
CA ARG A 60 -6.87 4.06 1.70
C ARG A 60 -6.94 5.34 0.85
N TYR A 61 -6.94 6.51 1.49
CA TYR A 61 -7.06 7.79 0.79
C TYR A 61 -5.78 8.25 0.08
N THR A 62 -4.66 7.56 0.32
CA THR A 62 -3.42 7.77 -0.45
C THR A 62 -3.14 6.62 -1.41
N ALA A 63 -4.11 5.76 -1.72
CA ALA A 63 -3.92 4.62 -2.61
C ALA A 63 -3.44 5.03 -4.01
N PHE A 64 -3.81 6.23 -4.48
CA PHE A 64 -3.35 6.82 -5.75
C PHE A 64 -1.84 7.05 -5.84
N LEU A 65 -1.12 7.04 -4.70
CA LEU A 65 0.34 7.10 -4.68
C LEU A 65 0.98 5.73 -4.94
N SER A 66 0.20 4.65 -4.89
CA SER A 66 0.66 3.33 -5.29
C SER A 66 0.63 3.23 -6.82
N HIS A 67 1.61 2.53 -7.40
CA HIS A 67 1.54 2.22 -8.83
C HIS A 67 0.43 1.21 -9.11
N HIS A 68 0.27 0.23 -8.20
CA HIS A 68 -0.84 -0.70 -8.22
C HIS A 68 -1.39 -0.94 -6.82
N SER A 69 -2.72 -0.99 -6.73
CA SER A 69 -3.46 -1.32 -5.52
C SER A 69 -4.22 -2.62 -5.75
N LEU A 70 -4.06 -3.57 -4.84
CA LEU A 70 -4.66 -4.88 -4.87
C LEU A 70 -5.62 -5.03 -3.68
N SER A 71 -6.74 -5.71 -3.86
CA SER A 71 -7.69 -6.02 -2.78
C SER A 71 -7.97 -7.52 -2.76
N VAL A 72 -8.13 -8.13 -1.58
CA VAL A 72 -8.39 -9.58 -1.48
C VAL A 72 -9.88 -9.93 -1.55
N SER A 73 -10.76 -8.93 -1.55
CA SER A 73 -12.20 -9.11 -1.75
C SER A 73 -12.84 -7.83 -2.26
N ASN A 74 -14.01 -7.98 -2.90
CA ASN A 74 -14.85 -6.85 -3.30
C ASN A 74 -15.23 -5.94 -2.12
N ASP A 75 -15.44 -6.51 -0.94
CA ASP A 75 -15.82 -5.77 0.26
C ASP A 75 -14.71 -4.82 0.71
N ILE A 76 -13.46 -5.26 0.58
CA ILE A 76 -12.29 -4.41 0.84
C ILE A 76 -12.10 -3.40 -0.29
N ALA A 77 -12.32 -3.80 -1.54
CA ALA A 77 -12.19 -2.93 -2.71
C ALA A 77 -13.12 -1.71 -2.63
N ARG A 78 -14.41 -1.90 -2.28
CA ARG A 78 -15.41 -0.81 -2.10
C ARG A 78 -15.05 0.20 -1.02
N LYS A 79 -14.08 -0.17 -0.20
CA LYS A 79 -13.67 0.53 1.01
C LYS A 79 -12.39 1.33 0.74
N VAL A 80 -11.83 1.25 -0.49
CA VAL A 80 -10.74 2.09 -1.00
C VAL A 80 -11.33 3.05 -2.04
N PRO A 81 -11.13 4.37 -1.93
CA PRO A 81 -11.75 5.35 -2.83
C PRO A 81 -11.11 5.41 -4.23
N PHE A 82 -10.19 4.50 -4.54
CA PHE A 82 -9.47 4.42 -5.80
C PHE A 82 -9.56 3.02 -6.37
N HIS A 83 -9.30 2.89 -7.67
CA HIS A 83 -9.30 1.60 -8.34
C HIS A 83 -8.33 0.62 -7.66
N THR A 84 -8.82 -0.59 -7.38
CA THR A 84 -8.01 -1.72 -6.92
C THR A 84 -8.29 -2.93 -7.81
N THR A 85 -7.27 -3.74 -8.06
CA THR A 85 -7.46 -5.03 -8.73
C THR A 85 -7.73 -6.09 -7.67
N GLN A 86 -8.89 -6.74 -7.75
CA GLN A 86 -9.19 -7.85 -6.86
C GLN A 86 -8.29 -9.04 -7.21
N LEU A 87 -7.66 -9.62 -6.19
CA LEU A 87 -6.96 -10.89 -6.29
C LEU A 87 -7.98 -12.02 -6.02
N ASN A 88 -8.10 -12.95 -6.96
CA ASN A 88 -8.82 -14.20 -6.75
C ASN A 88 -7.92 -15.12 -5.92
N ASN A 89 -7.86 -14.90 -4.61
CA ASN A 89 -6.94 -15.67 -3.77
C ASN A 89 -7.59 -16.68 -2.82
N PHE A 90 -8.90 -16.68 -2.57
CA PHE A 90 -9.58 -17.74 -1.83
C PHE A 90 -11.06 -17.80 -2.25
#